data_AF-G0V1P2-F1
#
_entry.id   AF-G0V1P2-F1
#
_cell.length_a   1.000
_cell.length_b   1.000
_cell.length_c   1.000
_cell.angle_alpha   90.00
_cell.angle_beta   90.00
_cell.angle_gamma   90.00
#
_symmetry.space_group_name_H-M   'P 1'
#
loop_
_entity.id
_entity.type
_entity.pdbx_description
1 polymer ?
#
loop_
_entity_poly.entity_id
_entity_poly.type
_entity_poly.pdbx_seq_one_letter_code
_entity_poly.pdbx_strand_id
1 'polypeptide(L)'
;MDSSFDTYCTNEMQRQIQGGYDVPPSGDTYDYYSWDREARRRWGFVDSSEDQNAFVKRVDRDVEVLAAEISDDKVNGWRQVPHVFQKDRELSAFLSSLELSLRLFFLDTKNNLLSTVIQKFRENFTNLQEKKVIGLQCGKFPEIYLLYELFSLRRMLLNWKTISPENQRTTVKTALSYMSFVKSPEYTALERLLKSVEINPNLSAGNISQIVNCVDQASVSTPYAFPFTCQSVVNLLHPNCPSPSGRLSAILRNPTGEKSSEKSNFTPDHVERRVCDNLPHRMKRLRGEGGEGNEQDGDGKTPPANGKRLCISEYHARYSNPRRYASEHCPFCAPCHIMETLFNGYTRECPCPHKPTEGKVNLHLKRFPEVHAAALRQLGEIKCGITPAPSDDVPIS
;
A
#
# COMPACT_ATOMS: atom_id res chain seq x y z
N MET A 1 6.63 23.11 -31.37
CA MET A 1 6.34 24.30 -30.54
C MET A 1 6.11 23.75 -29.16
N ASP A 2 7.05 23.98 -28.25
CA ASP A 2 6.93 23.48 -26.87
C ASP A 2 5.83 24.27 -26.18
N SER A 3 4.65 23.67 -26.10
CA SER A 3 3.55 24.25 -25.33
C SER A 3 3.90 24.11 -23.86
N SER A 4 4.18 25.23 -23.19
CA SER A 4 4.38 25.22 -21.74
C SER A 4 3.08 24.84 -21.02
N PHE A 5 3.20 24.25 -19.84
CA PHE A 5 2.04 23.92 -19.01
C PHE A 5 1.16 25.15 -18.71
N ASP A 6 1.77 26.32 -18.52
CA ASP A 6 1.04 27.55 -18.24
C ASP A 6 0.19 27.99 -19.44
N THR A 7 0.69 27.75 -20.67
CA THR A 7 -0.09 27.95 -21.90
C THR A 7 -1.28 26.99 -21.96
N TYR A 8 -1.12 25.75 -21.51
CA TYR A 8 -2.22 24.80 -21.42
C TYR A 8 -3.27 25.19 -20.39
N CYS A 9 -2.88 25.57 -19.18
CA CYS A 9 -3.83 26.03 -18.17
C CYS A 9 -4.63 27.24 -18.65
N THR A 10 -3.97 28.19 -19.31
CA THR A 10 -4.65 29.36 -19.89
C THR A 10 -5.70 28.93 -20.92
N ASN A 11 -5.37 27.99 -21.81
CA ASN A 11 -6.27 27.48 -22.84
C ASN A 11 -7.41 26.63 -22.26
N GLU A 12 -7.14 25.79 -21.27
CA GLU A 12 -8.12 24.92 -20.62
C GLU A 12 -9.10 25.74 -19.77
N MET A 13 -8.61 26.77 -19.08
CA MET A 13 -9.44 27.75 -18.38
C MET A 13 -10.40 28.44 -19.35
N GLN A 14 -9.88 28.98 -20.45
CA GLN A 14 -10.71 29.62 -21.47
C GLN A 14 -11.75 28.66 -22.07
N ARG A 15 -11.36 27.40 -22.35
CA ARG A 15 -12.27 26.37 -22.85
C ARG A 15 -13.42 26.09 -21.87
N GLN A 16 -13.12 25.98 -20.58
CA GLN A 16 -14.11 25.68 -19.56
C GLN A 16 -15.07 26.87 -19.33
N ILE A 17 -14.54 28.09 -19.29
CA ILE A 17 -15.36 29.32 -19.22
C ILE A 17 -16.30 29.42 -20.42
N GLN A 18 -15.80 29.17 -21.64
CA GLN A 18 -16.63 29.17 -22.85
C GLN A 18 -17.68 28.05 -22.87
N GLY A 19 -17.41 26.94 -22.17
CA GLY A 19 -18.36 25.84 -21.95
C GLY A 19 -19.39 26.11 -20.84
N GLY A 20 -19.33 27.29 -20.19
CA GLY A 20 -20.23 27.66 -19.09
C GLY A 20 -19.88 27.00 -17.75
N TYR A 21 -18.64 26.51 -17.59
CA TYR A 21 -18.15 25.97 -16.33
C TYR A 21 -17.47 27.08 -15.51
N ASP A 22 -17.76 27.13 -14.21
CA ASP A 22 -17.06 28.01 -13.29
C ASP A 22 -15.60 27.56 -13.11
N VAL A 23 -14.67 28.43 -13.46
CA VAL A 23 -13.24 28.23 -13.19
C VAL A 23 -12.83 29.11 -12.02
N PRO A 24 -12.23 28.55 -10.96
CA PRO A 24 -11.78 29.34 -9.82
C PRO A 24 -10.77 30.42 -10.23
N PRO A 25 -10.80 31.62 -9.63
CA PRO A 25 -9.84 32.67 -9.94
C PRO A 25 -8.42 32.25 -9.51
N SER A 26 -7.42 32.64 -10.31
CA SER A 26 -6.01 32.35 -10.02
C SER A 26 -5.58 32.94 -8.67
N GLY A 27 -5.19 32.09 -7.73
CA GLY A 27 -4.74 32.46 -6.38
C GLY A 27 -4.65 31.26 -5.45
N ASP A 28 -4.09 31.45 -4.25
CA ASP A 28 -3.88 30.43 -3.20
C ASP A 28 -5.20 29.96 -2.54
N THR A 29 -6.15 29.52 -3.36
CA THR A 29 -7.40 28.91 -2.90
C THR A 29 -7.38 27.43 -3.23
N TYR A 30 -7.90 26.59 -2.33
CA TYR A 30 -7.97 25.14 -2.52
C TYR A 30 -8.72 24.74 -3.79
N ASP A 31 -9.73 25.53 -4.19
CA ASP A 31 -10.51 25.31 -5.40
C ASP A 31 -9.66 25.52 -6.65
N TYR A 32 -8.88 26.61 -6.73
CA TYR A 32 -7.93 26.82 -7.83
C TYR A 32 -6.85 25.73 -7.85
N TYR A 33 -6.39 25.31 -6.67
CA TYR A 33 -5.41 24.24 -6.55
C TYR A 33 -5.93 22.88 -7.05
N SER A 34 -7.17 22.52 -6.70
CA SER A 34 -7.85 21.31 -7.16
C SER A 34 -8.09 21.36 -8.68
N TRP A 35 -8.44 22.54 -9.20
CA TRP A 35 -8.59 22.77 -10.63
C TRP A 35 -7.26 22.66 -11.39
N ASP A 36 -6.18 23.29 -10.91
CA ASP A 36 -4.84 23.21 -11.50
C ASP A 36 -4.30 21.78 -11.47
N ARG A 37 -4.56 21.04 -10.39
CA ARG A 37 -4.22 19.60 -10.28
C ARG A 37 -4.93 18.77 -11.36
N GLU A 38 -6.21 19.02 -11.62
CA GLU A 38 -6.98 18.35 -12.66
C GLU A 38 -6.51 18.77 -14.07
N ALA A 39 -6.16 20.05 -14.28
CA ALA A 39 -5.54 20.53 -15.50
C ALA A 39 -4.18 19.85 -15.74
N ARG A 40 -3.30 19.78 -14.73
CA ARG A 40 -2.03 19.02 -14.78
C ARG A 40 -2.24 17.54 -15.05
N ARG A 41 -3.28 16.91 -14.49
CA ARG A 41 -3.61 15.50 -14.77
C ARG A 41 -4.00 15.29 -16.22
N ARG A 42 -4.78 16.21 -16.80
CA ARG A 42 -5.16 16.18 -18.22
C ARG A 42 -3.98 16.50 -19.13
N TRP A 43 -3.06 17.33 -18.65
CA TRP A 43 -1.80 17.64 -19.32
C TRP A 43 -0.81 16.48 -19.33
N GLY A 44 -0.65 15.76 -18.21
CA GLY A 44 0.27 14.62 -18.07
C GLY A 44 -0.09 13.38 -18.91
N PHE A 45 -1.19 13.43 -19.68
CA PHE A 45 -1.43 12.51 -20.80
C PHE A 45 -0.63 12.88 -22.07
N VAL A 46 0.11 14.00 -22.04
CA VAL A 46 0.98 14.52 -23.10
C VAL A 46 2.43 14.58 -22.58
N ASP A 47 3.05 13.40 -22.56
CA ASP A 47 4.47 13.08 -22.59
C ASP A 47 5.53 13.65 -21.59
N SER A 48 6.40 12.72 -21.20
CA SER A 48 7.78 12.84 -20.69
C SER A 48 8.10 13.24 -19.22
N SER A 49 8.81 12.30 -18.56
CA SER A 49 10.05 12.43 -17.74
C SER A 49 10.25 13.53 -16.67
N GLU A 50 9.53 14.63 -16.64
CA GLU A 50 9.71 15.70 -15.62
C GLU A 50 8.94 15.43 -14.30
N ASP A 51 8.21 14.31 -14.25
CA ASP A 51 7.11 14.11 -13.31
C ASP A 51 7.54 13.70 -11.88
N GLN A 52 8.76 13.22 -11.67
CA GLN A 52 9.20 12.74 -10.33
C GLN A 52 9.61 13.89 -9.39
N ASN A 53 10.40 14.86 -9.87
CA ASN A 53 10.72 16.06 -9.08
C ASN A 53 9.51 16.99 -8.94
N ALA A 54 8.61 17.00 -9.93
CA ALA A 54 7.33 17.68 -9.83
C ALA A 54 6.38 17.00 -8.84
N PHE A 55 6.41 15.67 -8.71
CA PHE A 55 5.63 14.92 -7.73
C PHE A 55 6.11 15.15 -6.29
N VAL A 56 7.43 15.14 -6.03
CA VAL A 56 7.97 15.44 -4.70
C VAL A 56 7.66 16.88 -4.30
N LYS A 57 7.91 17.85 -5.20
CA LYS A 57 7.50 19.26 -4.98
C LYS A 57 5.98 19.43 -4.85
N ARG A 58 5.18 18.55 -5.46
CA ARG A 58 3.72 18.50 -5.33
C ARG A 58 3.30 17.95 -3.98
N VAL A 59 3.97 16.93 -3.45
CA VAL A 59 3.75 16.44 -2.08
C VAL A 59 4.14 17.54 -1.11
N ASP A 60 5.31 18.18 -1.26
CA ASP A 60 5.73 19.26 -0.37
C ASP A 60 4.73 20.44 -0.40
N ARG A 61 4.27 20.86 -1.59
CA ARG A 61 3.25 21.91 -1.73
C ARG A 61 1.85 21.48 -1.25
N ASP A 62 1.44 20.23 -1.50
CA ASP A 62 0.20 19.64 -0.97
C ASP A 62 0.21 19.68 0.56
N VAL A 63 1.37 19.39 1.15
CA VAL A 63 1.60 19.36 2.58
C VAL A 63 1.63 20.77 3.16
N GLU A 64 2.27 21.73 2.48
CA GLU A 64 2.26 23.15 2.86
C GLU A 64 0.84 23.76 2.81
N VAL A 65 0.05 23.47 1.76
CA VAL A 65 -1.33 23.94 1.63
C VAL A 65 -2.24 23.30 2.66
N LEU A 66 -2.13 21.97 2.87
CA LEU A 66 -2.91 21.27 3.89
C LEU A 66 -2.52 21.75 5.30
N ALA A 67 -1.24 22.01 5.55
CA ALA A 67 -0.77 22.59 6.80
C ALA A 67 -1.29 24.02 7.02
N ALA A 68 -1.34 24.84 5.96
CA ALA A 68 -1.91 26.17 6.00
C ALA A 68 -3.42 26.16 6.27
N GLU A 69 -4.18 25.26 5.63
CA GLU A 69 -5.62 25.08 5.88
C GLU A 69 -5.93 24.48 7.26
N ILE A 70 -5.08 23.59 7.78
CA ILE A 70 -5.20 23.07 9.15
C ILE A 70 -4.84 24.17 10.18
N SER A 71 -3.98 25.12 9.81
CA SER A 71 -3.56 26.23 10.68
C SER A 71 -4.50 27.43 10.63
N ASP A 72 -5.31 27.59 9.57
CA ASP A 72 -6.28 28.68 9.44
C ASP A 72 -7.68 28.21 9.91
N ASP A 73 -8.17 28.79 11.00
CA ASP A 73 -9.35 28.39 11.79
C ASP A 73 -10.70 28.64 11.06
N LYS A 74 -10.69 28.77 9.73
CA LYS A 74 -11.80 29.21 8.87
C LYS A 74 -12.33 28.10 7.96
N VAL A 75 -12.56 26.91 8.48
CA VAL A 75 -13.12 25.80 7.69
C VAL A 75 -14.64 25.66 7.89
N ASN A 76 -15.39 26.69 7.46
CA ASN A 76 -16.86 26.64 7.38
C ASN A 76 -17.27 26.40 5.92
N GLY A 77 -17.45 25.14 5.50
CA GLY A 77 -18.07 24.86 4.20
C GLY A 77 -17.82 23.53 3.48
N TRP A 78 -17.25 22.50 4.12
CA TRP A 78 -16.86 21.29 3.39
C TRP A 78 -17.99 20.26 3.33
N ARG A 79 -18.57 20.08 2.13
CA ARG A 79 -19.66 19.14 1.83
C ARG A 79 -19.22 17.68 2.03
N GLN A 80 -20.13 16.85 2.55
CA GLN A 80 -20.01 15.39 2.51
C GLN A 80 -20.12 14.94 1.05
N VAL A 81 -19.08 14.31 0.51
CA VAL A 81 -19.16 13.66 -0.80
C VAL A 81 -19.07 12.14 -0.58
N PRO A 82 -20.16 11.40 -0.82
CA PRO A 82 -20.13 9.94 -0.86
C PRO A 82 -19.26 9.52 -2.04
N HIS A 83 -18.09 8.96 -1.77
CA HIS A 83 -17.17 8.50 -2.81
C HIS A 83 -17.15 6.97 -2.88
N VAL A 84 -17.47 6.43 -4.05
CA VAL A 84 -17.09 5.06 -4.43
C VAL A 84 -15.70 5.15 -5.05
N PHE A 85 -14.66 4.65 -4.37
CA PHE A 85 -13.30 4.63 -4.92
C PHE A 85 -13.29 3.79 -6.21
N GLN A 86 -13.10 4.44 -7.36
CA GLN A 86 -13.10 3.77 -8.67
C GLN A 86 -11.72 3.21 -9.02
N LYS A 87 -10.65 3.66 -8.33
CA LYS A 87 -9.26 3.31 -8.62
C LYS A 87 -8.41 3.18 -7.36
N ASP A 88 -7.43 2.28 -7.36
CA ASP A 88 -6.48 2.02 -6.25
C ASP A 88 -5.77 3.30 -5.75
N ARG A 89 -5.55 4.28 -6.64
CA ARG A 89 -4.94 5.58 -6.29
C ARG A 89 -5.82 6.43 -5.39
N GLU A 90 -7.14 6.42 -5.60
CA GLU A 90 -8.09 7.20 -4.79
C GLU A 90 -8.23 6.61 -3.40
N LEU A 91 -8.27 5.27 -3.31
CA LEU A 91 -8.26 4.57 -2.04
C LEU A 91 -6.97 4.86 -1.25
N SER A 92 -5.81 4.82 -1.92
CA SER A 92 -4.52 5.14 -1.31
C SER A 92 -4.48 6.59 -0.79
N ALA A 93 -4.95 7.56 -1.58
CA ALA A 93 -5.04 8.96 -1.17
C ALA A 93 -5.96 9.16 0.04
N PHE A 94 -7.11 8.50 0.05
CA PHE A 94 -8.03 8.53 1.18
C PHE A 94 -7.42 7.95 2.44
N LEU A 95 -6.83 6.75 2.35
CA LEU A 95 -6.27 6.05 3.49
C LEU A 95 -5.05 6.77 4.08
N SER A 96 -4.18 7.33 3.22
CA SER A 96 -3.06 8.17 3.68
C SER A 96 -3.52 9.47 4.33
N SER A 97 -4.58 10.12 3.81
CA SER A 97 -5.18 11.30 4.45
C SER A 97 -5.79 10.99 5.81
N LEU A 98 -6.47 9.85 5.94
CA LEU A 98 -7.02 9.37 7.20
C LEU A 98 -5.91 9.06 8.21
N GLU A 99 -4.87 8.32 7.79
CA GLU A 99 -3.72 8.04 8.65
C GLU A 99 -3.06 9.33 9.15
N LEU A 100 -2.79 10.26 8.23
CA LEU A 100 -2.17 11.55 8.56
C LEU A 100 -3.03 12.34 9.57
N SER A 101 -4.34 12.43 9.33
CA SER A 101 -5.27 13.12 10.23
C SER A 101 -5.26 12.50 11.63
N LEU A 102 -5.30 11.17 11.72
CA LEU A 102 -5.23 10.45 13.00
C LEU A 102 -3.92 10.74 13.73
N ARG A 103 -2.79 10.71 13.02
CA ARG A 103 -1.47 10.96 13.62
C ARG A 103 -1.33 12.39 14.13
N LEU A 104 -1.69 13.38 13.31
CA LEU A 104 -1.66 14.78 13.72
C LEU A 104 -2.57 15.01 14.93
N PHE A 105 -3.73 14.35 14.98
CA PHE A 105 -4.60 14.43 16.15
C PHE A 105 -3.95 13.86 17.41
N PHE A 106 -3.20 12.75 17.35
CA PHE A 106 -2.52 12.22 18.52
C PHE A 106 -1.30 13.06 18.96
N LEU A 107 -0.73 13.86 18.06
CA LEU A 107 0.31 14.84 18.38
C LEU A 107 -0.27 16.12 18.98
N ASP A 108 -1.48 16.52 18.56
CA ASP A 108 -2.23 17.63 19.14
C ASP A 108 -3.69 17.23 19.45
N THR A 109 -3.86 16.55 20.58
CA THR A 109 -5.17 16.00 20.98
C THR A 109 -6.20 17.05 21.40
N LYS A 110 -5.80 18.32 21.47
CA LYS A 110 -6.69 19.45 21.75
C LYS A 110 -7.24 20.09 20.46
N ASN A 111 -6.72 19.68 19.30
CA ASN A 111 -7.16 20.19 18.01
C ASN A 111 -8.57 19.66 17.64
N ASN A 112 -9.58 20.50 17.85
CA ASN A 112 -10.98 20.18 17.55
C ASN A 112 -11.25 20.05 16.05
N LEU A 113 -10.49 20.74 15.20
CA LEU A 113 -10.62 20.64 13.75
C LEU A 113 -10.23 19.23 13.27
N LEU A 114 -9.08 18.71 13.71
CA LEU A 114 -8.65 17.34 13.39
C LEU A 114 -9.63 16.29 13.90
N SER A 115 -10.17 16.47 15.10
CA SER A 115 -11.23 15.59 15.62
C SER A 115 -12.47 15.58 14.73
N THR A 116 -12.88 16.76 14.22
CA THR A 116 -14.03 16.92 13.33
C THR A 116 -13.76 16.27 11.97
N VAL A 117 -12.56 16.44 11.42
CA VAL A 117 -12.13 15.81 10.17
C VAL A 117 -12.17 14.27 10.29
N ILE A 118 -11.59 13.70 11.35
CA ILE A 118 -11.62 12.25 11.60
C ILE A 118 -13.06 11.73 11.70
N GLN A 119 -13.96 12.49 12.33
CA GLN A 119 -15.37 12.10 12.42
C GLN A 119 -16.07 12.05 11.06
N LYS A 120 -15.72 12.93 10.12
CA LYS A 120 -16.25 12.90 8.75
C LYS A 120 -15.80 11.65 7.98
N PHE A 121 -14.67 11.05 8.36
CA PHE A 121 -14.21 9.80 7.77
C PHE A 121 -15.00 8.57 8.24
N ARG A 122 -15.82 8.68 9.29
CA ARG A 122 -16.49 7.54 9.93
C ARG A 122 -17.31 6.67 8.99
N GLU A 123 -18.19 7.26 8.19
CA GLU A 123 -19.07 6.51 7.28
C GLU A 123 -18.25 5.74 6.24
N ASN A 124 -17.23 6.38 5.67
CA ASN A 124 -16.31 5.76 4.72
C ASN A 124 -15.48 4.66 5.39
N PHE A 125 -14.98 4.87 6.62
CA PHE A 125 -14.24 3.87 7.37
C PHE A 125 -15.09 2.62 7.63
N THR A 126 -16.33 2.79 8.11
CA THR A 126 -17.27 1.67 8.32
C THR A 126 -17.54 0.94 7.01
N ASN A 127 -17.77 1.67 5.91
CA ASN A 127 -17.98 1.05 4.61
C ASN A 127 -16.76 0.24 4.13
N LEU A 128 -15.54 0.76 4.34
CA LEU A 128 -14.29 0.07 3.99
C LEU A 128 -14.05 -1.14 4.89
N GLN A 129 -14.45 -1.10 6.15
CA GLN A 129 -14.41 -2.25 7.06
C GLN A 129 -15.39 -3.35 6.61
N GLU A 130 -16.64 -3.00 6.29
CA GLU A 130 -17.66 -3.94 5.78
C GLU A 130 -17.21 -4.61 4.47
N LYS A 131 -16.58 -3.83 3.57
CA LYS A 131 -15.98 -4.33 2.33
C LYS A 131 -14.67 -5.11 2.55
N LYS A 132 -14.22 -5.27 3.80
CA LYS A 132 -12.97 -5.93 4.17
C LYS A 132 -11.77 -5.33 3.44
N VAL A 133 -11.72 -4.01 3.30
CA VAL A 133 -10.57 -3.26 2.78
C VAL A 133 -9.64 -2.89 3.93
N ILE A 134 -10.20 -2.44 5.05
CA ILE A 134 -9.48 -2.15 6.29
C ILE A 134 -9.82 -3.20 7.35
N GLY A 135 -8.84 -3.65 8.13
CA GLY A 135 -9.01 -4.61 9.22
C GLY A 135 -7.70 -5.17 9.75
N LEU A 136 -7.80 -6.00 10.79
CA LEU A 136 -6.66 -6.69 11.41
C LEU A 136 -6.23 -7.95 10.64
N GLN A 137 -6.31 -7.93 9.31
CA GLN A 137 -5.82 -9.03 8.49
C GLN A 137 -4.66 -8.56 7.60
N CYS A 138 -3.82 -9.50 7.19
CA CYS A 138 -2.74 -9.23 6.25
C CYS A 138 -3.30 -8.59 4.96
N GLY A 139 -2.67 -7.49 4.52
CA GLY A 139 -3.08 -6.74 3.34
C GLY A 139 -4.31 -5.84 3.52
N LYS A 140 -4.77 -5.62 4.76
CA LYS A 140 -5.97 -4.81 5.08
C LYS A 140 -5.69 -3.56 5.92
N PHE A 141 -4.54 -2.91 5.72
CA PHE A 141 -4.17 -1.66 6.43
C PHE A 141 -4.40 -1.69 7.96
N PRO A 142 -3.88 -2.71 8.67
CA PRO A 142 -4.09 -2.87 10.11
C PRO A 142 -3.61 -1.66 10.94
N GLU A 143 -2.60 -0.92 10.48
CA GLU A 143 -2.11 0.29 11.15
C GLU A 143 -3.20 1.36 11.27
N ILE A 144 -3.93 1.60 10.17
CA ILE A 144 -5.00 2.60 10.10
C ILE A 144 -6.19 2.14 10.94
N TYR A 145 -6.52 0.85 10.86
CA TYR A 145 -7.54 0.25 11.71
C TYR A 145 -7.24 0.50 13.19
N LEU A 146 -6.02 0.16 13.61
CA LEU A 146 -5.57 0.31 15.00
C LEU A 146 -5.61 1.77 15.46
N LEU A 147 -5.12 2.71 14.65
CA LEU A 147 -5.17 4.14 14.97
C LEU A 147 -6.62 4.63 15.15
N TYR A 148 -7.53 4.17 14.29
CA TYR A 148 -8.93 4.57 14.36
C TYR A 148 -9.64 3.95 15.58
N GLU A 149 -9.33 2.71 15.94
CA GLU A 149 -9.82 2.08 17.17
C GLU A 149 -9.27 2.76 18.43
N LEU A 150 -8.00 3.14 18.45
CA LEU A 150 -7.41 3.92 19.54
C LEU A 150 -8.06 5.31 19.67
N PHE A 151 -8.37 5.95 18.54
CA PHE A 151 -9.11 7.23 18.53
C PHE A 151 -10.50 7.07 19.15
N SER A 152 -11.21 5.99 18.77
CA SER A 152 -12.53 5.67 19.30
C SER A 152 -12.48 5.35 20.79
N LEU A 153 -11.50 4.55 21.23
CA LEU A 153 -11.26 4.22 22.64
C LEU A 153 -10.99 5.48 23.46
N ARG A 154 -10.13 6.39 22.98
CA ARG A 154 -9.84 7.65 23.65
C ARG A 154 -11.11 8.46 23.89
N ARG A 155 -11.97 8.60 22.87
CA ARG A 155 -13.26 9.30 23.00
C ARG A 155 -14.18 8.65 24.02
N MET A 156 -14.22 7.31 24.07
CA MET A 156 -14.99 6.58 25.07
C MET A 156 -14.44 6.81 26.48
N LEU A 157 -13.12 6.78 26.67
CA LEU A 157 -12.48 7.05 27.96
C LEU A 157 -12.75 8.47 28.47
N LEU A 158 -12.73 9.47 27.59
CA LEU A 158 -13.09 10.85 27.97
C LEU A 158 -14.56 10.99 28.41
N ASN A 159 -15.43 10.11 27.94
CA ASN A 159 -16.84 10.05 28.31
C ASN A 159 -17.16 8.86 29.24
N TRP A 160 -16.17 8.31 29.93
CA TRP A 160 -16.30 7.02 30.62
C TRP A 160 -17.51 6.95 31.57
N LYS A 161 -17.74 8.02 32.34
CA LYS A 161 -18.82 8.11 33.32
C LYS A 161 -20.22 8.08 32.70
N THR A 162 -20.36 8.46 31.44
CA THR A 162 -21.66 8.48 30.74
C THR A 162 -21.94 7.17 30.01
N ILE A 163 -20.96 6.27 29.91
CA ILE A 163 -21.09 4.96 29.26
C ILE A 163 -21.64 3.96 30.27
N SER A 164 -22.58 3.11 29.85
CA SER A 164 -23.13 2.06 30.71
C SER A 164 -22.04 1.07 31.14
N PRO A 165 -22.14 0.45 32.34
CA PRO A 165 -21.14 -0.52 32.81
C PRO A 165 -20.93 -1.71 31.87
N GLU A 166 -21.97 -2.13 31.15
CA GLU A 166 -21.87 -3.18 30.13
C GLU A 166 -21.01 -2.72 28.95
N ASN A 167 -21.29 -1.53 28.41
CA ASN A 167 -20.52 -0.96 27.31
C ASN A 167 -19.07 -0.65 27.72
N GLN A 168 -18.84 -0.24 28.97
CA GLN A 168 -17.50 -0.08 29.54
C GLN A 168 -16.71 -1.40 29.48
N ARG A 169 -17.30 -2.51 29.93
CA ARG A 169 -16.66 -3.84 29.87
C ARG A 169 -16.38 -4.27 28.43
N THR A 170 -17.36 -4.10 27.54
CA THR A 170 -17.19 -4.41 26.11
C THR A 170 -16.07 -3.58 25.50
N THR A 171 -16.00 -2.28 25.80
CA THR A 171 -14.94 -1.39 25.32
C THR A 171 -13.55 -1.86 25.75
N VAL A 172 -13.38 -2.22 27.02
CA VAL A 172 -12.09 -2.71 27.55
C VAL A 172 -11.70 -4.03 26.89
N LYS A 173 -12.63 -4.98 26.77
CA LYS A 173 -12.39 -6.27 26.11
C LYS A 173 -12.00 -6.11 24.65
N THR A 174 -12.73 -5.27 23.93
CA THR A 174 -12.45 -4.94 22.53
C THR A 174 -11.06 -4.31 22.40
N ALA A 175 -10.73 -3.32 23.23
CA ALA A 175 -9.41 -2.69 23.24
C ALA A 175 -8.28 -3.69 23.52
N LEU A 176 -8.44 -4.57 24.50
CA LEU A 176 -7.48 -5.62 24.83
C LEU A 176 -7.22 -6.57 23.65
N SER A 177 -8.26 -6.89 22.86
CA SER A 177 -8.12 -7.74 21.68
C SER A 177 -7.14 -7.17 20.66
N TYR A 178 -6.97 -5.84 20.61
CA TYR A 178 -6.11 -5.16 19.64
C TYR A 178 -4.65 -4.99 20.09
N MET A 179 -4.40 -5.06 21.41
CA MET A 179 -3.07 -4.74 21.96
C MET A 179 -1.98 -5.70 21.51
N SER A 180 -2.33 -6.97 21.29
CA SER A 180 -1.37 -8.02 20.89
C SER A 180 -0.86 -7.87 19.45
N PHE A 181 -1.50 -7.01 18.64
CA PHE A 181 -1.16 -6.82 17.23
C PHE A 181 0.02 -5.89 17.00
N VAL A 182 0.39 -5.07 17.99
CA VAL A 182 1.57 -4.19 17.92
C VAL A 182 2.50 -4.49 19.07
N LYS A 183 3.75 -4.84 18.75
CA LYS A 183 4.81 -5.02 19.73
C LYS A 183 5.50 -3.68 19.96
N SER A 184 5.23 -3.06 21.10
CA SER A 184 6.01 -1.93 21.63
C SER A 184 5.83 -1.79 23.15
N PRO A 185 6.76 -1.08 23.83
CA PRO A 185 6.61 -0.73 25.24
C PRO A 185 5.31 0.03 25.55
N GLU A 186 4.89 0.91 24.64
CA GLU A 186 3.70 1.75 24.79
C GLU A 186 2.42 0.91 24.76
N TYR A 187 2.31 -0.02 23.79
CA TYR A 187 1.19 -0.96 23.73
C TYR A 187 1.16 -1.91 24.93
N THR A 188 2.33 -2.37 25.39
CA THR A 188 2.42 -3.22 26.60
C THR A 188 1.99 -2.46 27.85
N ALA A 189 2.30 -1.16 27.95
CA ALA A 189 1.86 -0.31 29.03
C ALA A 189 0.35 -0.11 29.04
N LEU A 190 -0.23 0.16 27.86
CA LEU A 190 -1.68 0.29 27.68
C LEU A 190 -2.40 -1.02 28.03
N GLU A 191 -1.91 -2.16 27.54
CA GLU A 191 -2.48 -3.48 27.82
C GLU A 191 -2.53 -3.79 29.31
N ARG A 192 -1.44 -3.50 30.03
CA ARG A 192 -1.36 -3.72 31.49
C ARG A 192 -2.42 -2.91 32.25
N LEU A 193 -2.61 -1.65 31.87
CA LEU A 193 -3.61 -0.79 32.49
C LEU A 193 -5.02 -1.30 32.16
N LEU A 194 -5.30 -1.62 30.89
CA LEU A 194 -6.60 -2.18 30.48
C LEU A 194 -6.93 -3.49 31.20
N LYS A 195 -5.96 -4.40 31.39
CA LYS A 195 -6.13 -5.62 32.19
C LYS A 195 -6.47 -5.32 33.65
N SER A 196 -5.86 -4.30 34.24
CA SER A 196 -6.20 -3.88 35.61
C SER A 196 -7.64 -3.37 35.71
N VAL A 197 -8.14 -2.69 34.68
CA VAL A 197 -9.54 -2.23 34.57
C VAL A 197 -10.50 -3.41 34.41
N GLU A 198 -10.12 -4.40 33.60
CA GLU A 198 -10.94 -5.59 33.39
C GLU A 198 -11.19 -6.36 34.70
N ILE A 199 -10.17 -6.46 35.54
CA ILE A 199 -10.24 -7.09 36.86
C ILE A 199 -11.00 -6.19 37.85
N ASN A 200 -10.73 -4.87 37.84
CA ASN A 200 -11.29 -3.90 38.76
C ASN A 200 -11.96 -2.73 37.99
N PRO A 201 -13.25 -2.86 37.63
CA PRO A 201 -13.93 -1.90 36.74
C PRO A 201 -14.19 -0.52 37.37
N ASN A 202 -13.98 -0.37 38.68
CA ASN A 202 -14.16 0.90 39.38
C ASN A 202 -12.96 1.83 39.12
N LEU A 203 -12.99 2.56 38.01
CA LEU A 203 -11.95 3.52 37.67
C LEU A 203 -12.13 4.87 38.37
N SER A 204 -11.06 5.35 39.00
CA SER A 204 -10.94 6.74 39.41
C SER A 204 -10.66 7.65 38.19
N ALA A 205 -10.90 8.95 38.35
CA ALA A 205 -10.53 9.94 37.31
C ALA A 205 -9.03 9.92 36.99
N GLY A 206 -8.18 9.64 38.00
CA GLY A 206 -6.73 9.50 37.82
C GLY A 206 -6.37 8.30 36.93
N ASN A 207 -7.05 7.16 37.10
CA ASN A 207 -6.80 5.97 36.28
C ASN A 207 -7.19 6.23 34.82
N ILE A 208 -8.31 6.92 34.57
CA ILE A 208 -8.76 7.27 33.21
C ILE A 208 -7.73 8.16 32.52
N SER A 209 -7.23 9.19 33.19
CA SER A 209 -6.20 10.08 32.62
C SER A 209 -4.93 9.34 32.28
N GLN A 210 -4.52 8.37 33.10
CA GLN A 210 -3.35 7.52 32.81
C GLN A 210 -3.58 6.63 31.60
N ILE A 211 -4.76 6.00 31.48
CA ILE A 211 -5.09 5.18 30.31
C ILE A 211 -5.14 6.03 29.05
N VAL A 212 -5.75 7.22 29.08
CA VAL A 212 -5.78 8.15 27.95
C VAL A 212 -4.37 8.52 27.50
N ASN A 213 -3.47 8.83 28.44
CA ASN A 213 -2.07 9.11 28.10
C ASN A 213 -1.39 7.89 27.45
N CYS A 214 -1.64 6.68 27.95
CA CYS A 214 -1.12 5.45 27.32
C CYS A 214 -1.72 5.21 25.92
N VAL A 215 -2.97 5.58 25.67
CA VAL A 215 -3.57 5.54 24.33
C VAL A 215 -2.86 6.51 23.40
N ASP A 216 -2.59 7.73 23.84
CA ASP A 216 -1.89 8.74 23.05
C ASP A 216 -0.47 8.25 22.69
N GLN A 217 0.28 7.70 23.66
CA GLN A 217 1.62 7.14 23.42
C GLN A 217 1.59 5.89 22.51
N ALA A 218 0.64 4.97 22.71
CA ALA A 218 0.49 3.80 21.85
C ALA A 218 0.21 4.20 20.40
N SER A 219 -0.60 5.24 20.19
CA SER A 219 -0.95 5.74 18.85
C SER A 219 0.27 6.32 18.12
N VAL A 220 1.15 7.04 18.83
CA VAL A 220 2.41 7.54 18.26
C VAL A 220 3.35 6.37 17.90
N SER A 221 3.34 5.31 18.70
CA SER A 221 4.12 4.09 18.48
C SER A 221 3.59 3.22 17.31
N THR A 222 2.35 3.41 16.84
CA THR A 222 1.78 2.62 15.74
C THR A 222 2.56 2.82 14.43
N PRO A 223 3.01 1.74 13.75
CA PRO A 223 3.76 1.82 12.49
C PRO A 223 3.03 2.59 11.39
N TYR A 224 3.77 3.18 10.46
CA TYR A 224 3.18 3.83 9.29
C TYR A 224 2.61 2.82 8.28
N ALA A 225 1.37 3.01 7.83
CA ALA A 225 0.88 2.33 6.62
C ALA A 225 1.40 3.03 5.36
N PHE A 226 1.49 4.36 5.39
CA PHE A 226 2.05 5.19 4.33
C PHE A 226 3.27 5.98 4.82
N PRO A 227 4.43 5.32 5.02
CA PRO A 227 5.62 5.96 5.59
C PRO A 227 6.06 7.18 4.77
N PHE A 228 6.11 7.09 3.44
CA PHE A 228 6.57 8.20 2.60
C PHE A 228 5.73 9.47 2.75
N THR A 229 4.40 9.35 2.73
CA THR A 229 3.52 10.52 2.84
C THR A 229 3.46 10.97 4.30
N CYS A 230 3.04 10.09 5.20
CA CYS A 230 2.71 10.46 6.57
C CYS A 230 3.96 10.87 7.38
N GLN A 231 5.07 10.15 7.24
CA GLN A 231 6.30 10.49 7.95
C GLN A 231 6.87 11.83 7.48
N SER A 232 6.83 12.12 6.18
CA SER A 232 7.33 13.38 5.65
C SER A 232 6.54 14.57 6.20
N VAL A 233 5.20 14.50 6.20
CA VAL A 233 4.36 15.55 6.79
C VAL A 233 4.59 15.71 8.28
N VAL A 234 4.58 14.58 9.02
CA VAL A 234 4.75 14.61 10.47
C VAL A 234 6.11 15.18 10.85
N ASN A 235 7.18 14.83 10.13
CA ASN A 235 8.51 15.38 10.37
C ASN A 235 8.58 16.88 10.05
N LEU A 236 7.84 17.35 9.03
CA LEU A 236 7.79 18.77 8.68
C LEU A 236 7.09 19.59 9.77
N LEU A 237 5.93 19.11 10.25
CA LEU A 237 5.11 19.83 11.24
C LEU A 237 5.58 19.62 12.68
N HIS A 238 6.16 18.46 12.98
CA HIS A 238 6.62 18.05 14.30
C HIS A 238 8.01 17.40 14.21
N PRO A 239 9.07 18.19 13.93
CA PRO A 239 10.43 17.66 13.68
C PRO A 239 11.06 16.91 14.86
N ASN A 240 10.58 17.18 16.07
CA ASN A 240 11.05 16.51 17.29
C ASN A 240 10.24 15.25 17.62
N CYS A 241 9.24 14.90 16.81
CA CYS A 241 8.46 13.68 17.02
C CYS A 241 9.31 12.46 16.66
N PRO A 242 9.50 11.49 17.56
CA PRO A 242 10.20 10.26 17.22
C PRO A 242 9.41 9.46 16.17
N SER A 243 10.13 8.70 15.35
CA SER A 243 9.51 7.75 14.44
C SER A 243 8.81 6.62 15.23
N PRO A 244 7.70 6.04 14.73
CA PRO A 244 6.99 4.99 15.42
C PRO A 244 7.90 3.81 15.79
N SER A 245 7.89 3.43 17.07
CA SER A 245 8.72 2.35 17.60
C SER A 245 8.09 0.96 17.42
N GLY A 246 6.78 0.90 17.19
CA GLY A 246 6.02 -0.33 17.14
C GLY A 246 6.33 -1.22 15.95
N ARG A 247 5.96 -2.50 16.09
CA ARG A 247 6.03 -3.48 15.00
C ARG A 247 4.78 -4.35 14.99
N LEU A 248 4.15 -4.47 13.83
CA LEU A 248 3.03 -5.40 13.68
C LEU A 248 3.45 -6.85 13.95
N SER A 249 2.60 -7.58 14.66
CA SER A 249 2.80 -8.99 15.01
C SER A 249 2.87 -9.88 13.75
N ALA A 250 3.55 -11.03 13.86
CA ALA A 250 3.78 -11.93 12.72
C ALA A 250 2.48 -12.51 12.13
N ILE A 251 1.41 -12.59 12.93
CA ILE A 251 0.07 -13.03 12.52
C ILE A 251 -0.51 -12.09 11.44
N LEU A 252 -0.12 -10.82 11.44
CA LEU A 252 -0.51 -9.84 10.42
C LEU A 252 0.42 -9.81 9.21
N ARG A 253 1.54 -10.52 9.24
CA ARG A 253 2.58 -10.49 8.19
C ARG A 253 2.48 -11.64 7.17
N ASN A 254 1.86 -12.78 7.52
CA ASN A 254 1.83 -13.98 6.65
C ASN A 254 0.44 -14.67 6.61
N PRO A 255 -0.08 -15.07 5.43
CA PRO A 255 -1.31 -15.87 5.31
C PRO A 255 -1.10 -17.40 5.45
N THR A 256 0.11 -17.89 5.71
CA THR A 256 0.38 -19.33 5.74
C THR A 256 1.25 -19.70 6.93
N GLY A 257 0.67 -20.38 7.93
CA GLY A 257 1.47 -20.88 9.03
C GLY A 257 0.78 -21.48 10.24
N GLU A 258 -0.40 -22.09 10.14
CA GLU A 258 -0.82 -23.09 11.14
C GLU A 258 -1.34 -24.34 10.42
N LYS A 259 -0.43 -25.31 10.24
CA LYS A 259 -0.80 -26.71 10.07
C LYS A 259 -1.06 -27.26 11.47
N SER A 260 -2.28 -27.15 11.97
CA SER A 260 -2.79 -28.12 12.93
C SER A 260 -3.24 -29.34 12.12
N SER A 261 -2.50 -30.43 12.26
CA SER A 261 -2.86 -31.71 11.68
C SER A 261 -4.14 -32.21 12.32
N GLU A 262 -5.24 -32.18 11.58
CA GLU A 262 -6.35 -33.10 11.83
C GLU A 262 -6.95 -33.53 10.51
N LYS A 263 -6.94 -34.84 10.32
CA LYS A 263 -7.42 -35.54 9.13
C LYS A 263 -8.94 -35.37 9.05
N SER A 264 -9.45 -34.82 7.96
CA SER A 264 -10.80 -35.15 7.52
C SER A 264 -10.86 -35.26 6.01
N ASN A 265 -11.10 -36.48 5.55
CA ASN A 265 -11.46 -36.79 4.18
C ASN A 265 -12.81 -36.11 3.86
N PHE A 266 -12.85 -35.23 2.87
CA PHE A 266 -14.10 -34.92 2.18
C PHE A 266 -13.80 -34.59 0.71
N THR A 267 -14.31 -35.47 -0.15
CA THR A 267 -14.35 -35.32 -1.61
C THR A 267 -15.35 -34.25 -2.01
N PRO A 268 -15.08 -33.47 -3.07
CA PRO A 268 -16.00 -32.44 -3.56
C PRO A 268 -16.97 -33.06 -4.57
N ASP A 269 -18.28 -32.89 -4.34
CA ASP A 269 -19.32 -33.24 -5.30
C ASP A 269 -19.89 -31.99 -5.98
N HIS A 270 -20.13 -32.17 -7.27
CA HIS A 270 -20.57 -31.20 -8.27
C HIS A 270 -21.98 -30.64 -8.05
N VAL A 271 -22.20 -29.35 -8.39
CA VAL A 271 -23.39 -28.89 -9.13
C VAL A 271 -23.00 -27.77 -10.12
N GLU A 272 -23.52 -27.90 -11.34
CA GLU A 272 -23.22 -27.22 -12.61
C GLU A 272 -23.91 -25.86 -12.84
N ARG A 273 -23.33 -25.04 -13.75
CA ARG A 273 -23.92 -24.52 -15.02
C ARG A 273 -23.03 -23.40 -15.60
N ARG A 274 -22.22 -23.65 -16.65
CA ARG A 274 -22.50 -23.54 -18.11
C ARG A 274 -23.07 -22.20 -18.59
N VAL A 275 -22.32 -21.49 -19.44
CA VAL A 275 -22.66 -21.22 -20.86
C VAL A 275 -21.36 -21.16 -21.69
N CYS A 276 -21.37 -21.81 -22.85
CA CYS A 276 -20.32 -21.97 -23.87
C CYS A 276 -20.08 -20.65 -24.68
N ASP A 277 -19.04 -20.44 -25.50
CA ASP A 277 -18.75 -21.15 -26.74
C ASP A 277 -17.41 -20.70 -27.39
N ASN A 278 -16.90 -21.60 -28.25
CA ASN A 278 -15.97 -21.41 -29.38
C ASN A 278 -14.47 -21.71 -29.20
N LEU A 279 -14.21 -23.01 -29.24
CA LEU A 279 -13.10 -23.74 -29.91
C LEU A 279 -12.94 -23.34 -31.41
N PRO A 280 -11.79 -23.60 -32.10
CA PRO A 280 -11.44 -24.96 -32.53
C PRO A 280 -9.99 -25.42 -32.36
N HIS A 281 -9.90 -26.67 -31.88
CA HIS A 281 -8.95 -27.74 -32.11
C HIS A 281 -7.82 -27.58 -33.17
N ARG A 282 -6.63 -28.12 -32.86
CA ARG A 282 -6.18 -29.42 -33.43
C ARG A 282 -5.03 -30.08 -32.68
N MET A 283 -5.15 -31.40 -32.55
CA MET A 283 -4.29 -32.39 -31.90
C MET A 283 -2.86 -32.51 -32.48
N LYS A 284 -1.89 -32.96 -31.67
CA LYS A 284 -1.43 -34.37 -31.65
C LYS A 284 -0.36 -34.62 -30.59
N ARG A 285 -0.61 -35.64 -29.77
CA ARG A 285 0.40 -36.36 -28.96
C ARG A 285 1.44 -36.98 -29.88
N LEU A 286 2.68 -37.09 -29.40
CA LEU A 286 3.45 -38.33 -29.52
C LEU A 286 4.37 -38.48 -28.31
N ARG A 287 4.28 -39.68 -27.74
CA ARG A 287 5.02 -40.25 -26.62
C ARG A 287 6.37 -40.73 -27.17
N GLY A 288 7.44 -40.62 -26.38
CA GLY A 288 8.73 -41.25 -26.65
C GLY A 288 9.51 -41.37 -25.37
N GLU A 289 9.63 -42.60 -24.87
CA GLU A 289 10.52 -43.02 -23.78
C GLU A 289 11.96 -43.21 -24.32
N GLY A 290 12.94 -43.06 -23.42
CA GLY A 290 14.25 -43.72 -23.53
C GLY A 290 15.43 -42.84 -23.94
N GLY A 291 16.52 -42.89 -23.16
CA GLY A 291 17.86 -42.50 -23.61
C GLY A 291 18.72 -41.83 -22.53
N GLU A 292 19.44 -42.64 -21.75
CA GLU A 292 20.65 -42.25 -21.03
C GLU A 292 21.80 -41.92 -22.01
N GLY A 293 22.77 -41.11 -21.57
CA GLY A 293 24.16 -41.24 -22.03
C GLY A 293 24.83 -40.01 -22.65
N ASN A 294 25.84 -39.54 -21.91
CA ASN A 294 27.11 -38.94 -22.32
C ASN A 294 27.26 -37.47 -22.73
N GLU A 295 28.19 -36.86 -22.00
CA GLU A 295 29.01 -35.69 -22.29
C GLU A 295 29.70 -35.80 -23.66
N GLN A 296 29.73 -34.68 -24.38
CA GLN A 296 30.91 -34.27 -25.14
C GLN A 296 30.83 -32.77 -25.49
N ASP A 297 31.95 -32.10 -25.23
CA ASP A 297 32.31 -30.76 -25.68
C ASP A 297 32.12 -30.59 -27.20
N GLY A 298 31.65 -29.41 -27.57
CA GLY A 298 31.52 -28.99 -28.97
C GLY A 298 31.24 -27.50 -29.05
N ASP A 299 32.32 -26.71 -29.04
CA ASP A 299 32.33 -25.34 -29.53
C ASP A 299 31.89 -25.35 -31.01
N GLY A 300 30.79 -24.66 -31.30
CA GLY A 300 30.08 -24.80 -32.56
C GLY A 300 28.87 -23.90 -32.60
N LYS A 301 29.11 -22.64 -32.98
CA LYS A 301 28.07 -21.68 -33.37
C LYS A 301 27.25 -22.24 -34.54
N THR A 302 26.09 -22.80 -34.23
CA THR A 302 25.01 -23.03 -35.21
C THR A 302 23.76 -22.29 -34.73
N PRO A 303 23.24 -21.31 -35.48
CA PRO A 303 22.03 -20.60 -35.09
C PRO A 303 20.81 -21.52 -35.27
N PRO A 304 19.90 -21.61 -34.29
CA PRO A 304 18.69 -22.41 -34.46
C PRO A 304 17.76 -21.75 -35.49
N ALA A 305 17.39 -22.52 -36.50
CA ALA A 305 16.53 -22.18 -37.64
C ALA A 305 15.03 -22.00 -37.28
N ASN A 306 14.75 -21.24 -36.23
CA ASN A 306 13.42 -20.73 -35.91
C ASN A 306 13.66 -19.41 -35.18
N GLY A 307 13.08 -18.30 -35.64
CA GLY A 307 13.34 -16.91 -35.24
C GLY A 307 13.13 -16.55 -33.75
N LYS A 308 13.62 -17.38 -32.85
CA LYS A 308 13.63 -17.21 -31.41
C LYS A 308 14.83 -16.34 -31.06
N ARG A 309 14.53 -15.14 -30.57
CA ARG A 309 15.54 -14.18 -30.11
C ARG A 309 16.23 -14.72 -28.85
N LEU A 310 17.55 -14.60 -28.79
CA LEU A 310 18.30 -14.93 -27.58
C LEU A 310 17.96 -13.92 -26.48
N CYS A 311 17.90 -14.41 -25.23
CA CYS A 311 17.76 -13.54 -24.06
C CYS A 311 19.07 -12.81 -23.79
N ILE A 312 19.03 -11.48 -23.69
CA ILE A 312 20.24 -10.65 -23.57
C ILE A 312 20.65 -10.33 -22.13
N SER A 313 19.88 -10.79 -21.14
CA SER A 313 20.16 -10.54 -19.71
C SER A 313 21.37 -11.34 -19.24
N GLU A 314 22.26 -10.69 -18.48
CA GLU A 314 23.43 -11.33 -17.85
C GLU A 314 23.02 -12.42 -16.85
N TYR A 315 21.83 -12.29 -16.25
CA TYR A 315 21.24 -13.29 -15.35
C TYR A 315 20.88 -14.61 -16.06
N HIS A 316 20.87 -14.66 -17.39
CA HIS A 316 20.36 -15.81 -18.13
C HIS A 316 21.18 -17.08 -17.91
N ALA A 317 22.50 -16.97 -17.96
CA ALA A 317 23.40 -18.10 -17.81
C ALA A 317 23.22 -18.80 -16.46
N ARG A 318 22.89 -18.03 -15.40
CA ARG A 318 22.85 -18.52 -14.02
C ARG A 318 21.46 -18.90 -13.53
N TYR A 319 20.45 -18.10 -13.88
CA TYR A 319 19.12 -18.20 -13.28
C TYR A 319 18.03 -18.70 -14.25
N SER A 320 18.32 -18.83 -15.54
CA SER A 320 17.41 -19.38 -16.54
C SER A 320 17.80 -20.80 -16.96
N ASN A 321 17.03 -21.40 -17.86
CA ASN A 321 17.43 -22.61 -18.59
C ASN A 321 18.08 -22.16 -19.90
N PRO A 322 19.25 -22.70 -20.31
CA PRO A 322 19.94 -22.31 -21.55
C PRO A 322 19.11 -22.46 -22.82
N ARG A 323 18.08 -23.31 -22.80
CA ARG A 323 17.14 -23.52 -23.91
C ARG A 323 15.97 -22.53 -23.92
N ARG A 324 15.91 -21.58 -22.98
CA ARG A 324 14.88 -20.52 -22.97
C ARG A 324 15.33 -19.34 -23.81
N TYR A 325 14.38 -18.75 -24.51
CA TYR A 325 14.59 -17.64 -25.42
C TYR A 325 13.87 -16.39 -24.91
N ALA A 326 14.27 -15.23 -25.41
CA ALA A 326 13.51 -14.00 -25.23
C ALA A 326 12.11 -14.16 -25.84
N SER A 327 11.13 -13.47 -25.26
CA SER A 327 9.80 -13.41 -25.88
C SER A 327 9.79 -12.45 -27.07
N GLU A 328 8.77 -12.57 -27.91
CA GLU A 328 8.66 -11.78 -29.15
C GLU A 328 8.76 -10.26 -28.92
N HIS A 329 8.17 -9.78 -27.83
CA HIS A 329 8.11 -8.36 -27.47
C HIS A 329 8.88 -8.00 -26.20
N CYS A 330 9.74 -8.90 -25.70
CA CYS A 330 10.56 -8.64 -24.52
C CYS A 330 11.97 -9.17 -24.77
N PRO A 331 13.03 -8.36 -24.59
CA PRO A 331 14.40 -8.79 -24.87
C PRO A 331 14.90 -9.89 -23.90
N PHE A 332 14.11 -10.20 -22.89
CA PHE A 332 14.42 -11.18 -21.86
C PHE A 332 13.42 -12.35 -21.87
N CYS A 333 13.85 -13.52 -21.41
CA CYS A 333 12.93 -14.58 -21.01
C CYS A 333 12.25 -14.21 -19.67
N ALA A 334 11.13 -14.86 -19.32
CA ALA A 334 10.37 -14.56 -18.11
C ALA A 334 11.20 -14.45 -16.80
N PRO A 335 12.08 -15.40 -16.43
CA PRO A 335 12.88 -15.29 -15.21
C PRO A 335 13.87 -14.11 -15.27
N CYS A 336 14.52 -13.90 -16.42
CA CYS A 336 15.46 -12.79 -16.60
C CYS A 336 14.75 -11.43 -16.55
N HIS A 337 13.57 -11.29 -17.14
CA HIS A 337 12.81 -10.05 -17.04
C HIS A 337 12.50 -9.68 -15.59
N ILE A 338 12.14 -10.68 -14.77
CA ILE A 338 11.91 -10.46 -13.34
C ILE A 338 13.18 -9.98 -12.66
N MET A 339 14.33 -10.60 -12.94
CA MET A 339 15.62 -10.18 -12.37
C MET A 339 15.99 -8.76 -12.80
N GLU A 340 15.89 -8.43 -14.08
CA GLU A 340 16.20 -7.11 -14.63
C GLU A 340 15.31 -6.01 -14.02
N THR A 341 14.02 -6.30 -13.85
CA THR A 341 13.10 -5.34 -13.20
C THR A 341 13.39 -5.17 -11.71
N LEU A 342 13.73 -6.24 -11.00
CA LEU A 342 13.93 -6.19 -9.55
C LEU A 342 15.31 -5.68 -9.12
N PHE A 343 16.34 -5.95 -9.92
CA PHE A 343 17.73 -5.71 -9.52
C PHE A 343 18.48 -4.72 -10.39
N ASN A 344 18.05 -4.49 -11.63
CA ASN A 344 18.65 -3.49 -12.54
C ASN A 344 17.71 -2.31 -12.82
N GLY A 345 16.53 -2.27 -12.17
CA GLY A 345 15.55 -1.20 -12.35
C GLY A 345 15.02 -1.12 -13.78
N TYR A 346 14.93 -2.23 -14.52
CA TYR A 346 14.39 -2.23 -15.89
C TYR A 346 12.90 -1.84 -15.88
N THR A 347 12.60 -0.64 -16.40
CA THR A 347 11.27 0.00 -16.37
C THR A 347 10.49 -0.08 -17.67
N ARG A 348 11.08 -0.53 -18.79
CA ARG A 348 10.36 -0.56 -20.07
C ARG A 348 9.13 -1.46 -19.97
N GLU A 349 8.00 -0.94 -20.41
CA GLU A 349 6.75 -1.67 -20.42
C GLU A 349 6.90 -2.96 -21.24
N CYS A 350 6.53 -4.06 -20.60
CA CYS A 350 6.60 -5.39 -21.18
C CYS A 350 5.17 -5.82 -21.48
N PRO A 351 4.79 -5.96 -22.76
CA PRO A 351 3.45 -6.43 -23.13
C PRO A 351 3.29 -7.94 -22.84
N CYS A 352 4.39 -8.65 -22.56
CA CYS A 352 4.33 -10.03 -22.10
C CYS A 352 3.93 -10.09 -20.62
N PRO A 353 3.33 -11.20 -20.15
CA PRO A 353 2.99 -11.40 -18.74
C PRO A 353 4.25 -11.73 -17.91
N HIS A 354 5.28 -10.88 -17.94
CA HIS A 354 6.54 -11.03 -17.22
C HIS A 354 6.65 -10.15 -15.98
N LYS A 355 5.70 -9.22 -15.77
CA LYS A 355 5.70 -8.32 -14.61
C LYS A 355 5.94 -9.12 -13.31
N PRO A 356 6.87 -8.69 -12.44
CA PRO A 356 7.14 -9.35 -11.18
C PRO A 356 5.89 -9.45 -10.31
N THR A 357 5.58 -10.67 -9.90
CA THR A 357 4.58 -10.96 -8.87
C THR A 357 5.17 -12.00 -7.93
N GLU A 358 4.65 -12.07 -6.72
CA GLU A 358 5.12 -13.03 -5.73
C GLU A 358 5.02 -14.48 -6.24
N GLY A 359 3.90 -14.80 -6.93
CA GLY A 359 3.72 -16.10 -7.57
C GLY A 359 4.79 -16.41 -8.62
N LYS A 360 5.21 -15.43 -9.43
CA LYS A 360 6.26 -15.62 -10.44
C LYS A 360 7.66 -15.68 -9.84
N VAL A 361 7.94 -14.89 -8.80
CA VAL A 361 9.19 -14.98 -8.04
C VAL A 361 9.30 -16.39 -7.41
N ASN A 362 8.22 -16.88 -6.80
CA ASN A 362 8.16 -18.25 -6.26
C ASN A 362 8.29 -19.32 -7.35
N LEU A 363 7.70 -19.12 -8.53
CA LEU A 363 7.77 -20.09 -9.61
C LEU A 363 9.17 -20.18 -10.23
N HIS A 364 9.85 -19.05 -10.39
CA HIS A 364 11.08 -18.97 -11.18
C HIS A 364 12.36 -18.95 -10.35
N LEU A 365 12.32 -18.39 -9.15
CA LEU A 365 13.52 -18.15 -8.35
C LEU A 365 13.63 -19.04 -7.11
N LYS A 366 12.58 -19.81 -6.75
CA LYS A 366 12.59 -20.69 -5.55
C LYS A 366 13.75 -21.68 -5.47
N ARG A 367 14.34 -22.07 -6.61
CA ARG A 367 15.52 -22.94 -6.68
C ARG A 367 16.84 -22.22 -6.32
N PHE A 368 16.82 -20.91 -6.12
CA PHE A 368 17.94 -20.05 -5.75
C PHE A 368 17.58 -19.26 -4.48
N PRO A 369 17.75 -19.84 -3.28
CA PRO A 369 17.18 -19.30 -2.04
C PRO A 369 17.60 -17.86 -1.71
N GLU A 370 18.87 -17.52 -1.92
CA GLU A 370 19.41 -16.18 -1.65
C GLU A 370 18.79 -15.12 -2.56
N VAL A 371 18.76 -15.41 -3.86
CA VAL A 371 18.15 -14.54 -4.89
C VAL A 371 16.64 -14.46 -4.72
N HIS A 372 15.99 -15.55 -4.31
CA HIS A 372 14.56 -15.59 -4.04
C HIS A 372 14.19 -14.66 -2.87
N ALA A 373 14.93 -14.72 -1.76
CA ALA A 373 14.72 -13.85 -0.61
C ALA A 373 14.97 -12.37 -0.98
N ALA A 374 16.06 -12.09 -1.70
CA ALA A 374 16.36 -10.75 -2.19
C ALA A 374 15.28 -10.22 -3.15
N ALA A 375 14.80 -11.06 -4.06
CA ALA A 375 13.74 -10.70 -5.01
C ALA A 375 12.40 -10.40 -4.32
N LEU A 376 12.05 -11.15 -3.26
CA LEU A 376 10.86 -10.84 -2.47
C LEU A 376 10.98 -9.52 -1.70
N ARG A 377 12.16 -9.21 -1.17
CA ARG A 377 12.45 -7.91 -0.54
C ARG A 377 12.31 -6.77 -1.55
N GLN A 378 12.99 -6.86 -2.69
CA GLN A 378 12.92 -5.87 -3.76
C GLN A 378 11.50 -5.70 -4.31
N LEU A 379 10.75 -6.79 -4.44
CA LEU A 379 9.35 -6.73 -4.85
C LEU A 379 8.46 -6.01 -3.81
N GLY A 380 8.75 -6.18 -2.52
CA GLY A 380 8.12 -5.43 -1.44
C GLY A 380 8.39 -3.93 -1.56
N GLU A 381 9.64 -3.56 -1.80
CA GLU A 381 10.07 -2.18 -2.01
C GLU A 381 9.35 -1.54 -3.21
N ILE A 382 9.29 -2.23 -4.36
CA ILE A 382 8.53 -1.78 -5.54
C ILE A 382 7.04 -1.59 -5.23
N LYS A 383 6.42 -2.52 -4.50
CA LYS A 383 5.01 -2.41 -4.10
C LYS A 383 4.76 -1.20 -3.18
N CYS A 384 5.77 -0.81 -2.39
CA CYS A 384 5.77 0.39 -1.58
C CYS A 384 6.11 1.66 -2.38
N GLY A 385 6.28 1.58 -3.69
CA GLY A 385 6.61 2.71 -4.56
C GLY A 385 8.09 3.12 -4.53
N ILE A 386 8.95 2.32 -3.88
CA ILE A 386 10.39 2.53 -3.88
C ILE A 386 10.93 2.01 -5.21
N THR A 387 11.63 2.86 -5.96
CA THR A 387 12.36 2.38 -7.13
C THR A 387 13.61 1.69 -6.61
N PRO A 388 13.75 0.35 -6.79
CA PRO A 388 14.91 -0.36 -6.29
C PRO A 388 16.14 0.18 -7.01
N ALA A 389 17.14 0.60 -6.22
CA ALA A 389 18.43 0.98 -6.79
C ALA A 389 19.04 -0.26 -7.46
N PRO A 390 19.76 -0.10 -8.58
CA PRO A 390 20.54 -1.18 -9.15
C PRO A 390 21.41 -1.81 -8.06
N SER A 391 21.28 -3.13 -7.89
CA SER A 391 21.89 -3.87 -6.79
C SER A 391 22.96 -4.79 -7.33
N ASP A 392 24.22 -4.44 -7.10
CA ASP A 392 25.37 -5.29 -7.41
C ASP A 392 25.46 -6.53 -6.49
N ASP A 393 24.68 -6.53 -5.39
CA ASP A 393 24.64 -7.60 -4.37
C ASP A 393 23.93 -8.89 -4.83
N VAL A 394 23.49 -9.00 -6.08
CA VAL A 394 23.06 -10.29 -6.64
C VAL A 394 24.32 -11.04 -7.02
N PRO A 395 24.59 -12.27 -6.55
CA PRO A 395 25.81 -12.97 -6.92
C PRO A 395 25.91 -13.14 -8.45
N ILE A 396 26.81 -12.38 -9.09
CA ILE A 396 27.16 -12.50 -10.52
C ILE A 396 28.62 -12.98 -10.67
N SER A 397 28.99 -14.03 -9.95
CA SER A 397 30.26 -14.77 -10.16
C SER A 397 30.08 -16.24 -10.49
#